data_AF-A1JK49-F1
#
_entry.id   AF-A1JK49-F1
#
_cell.length_a   1.000
_cell.length_b   1.000
_cell.length_c   1.000
_cell.angle_alpha   90.00
_cell.angle_beta   90.00
_cell.angle_gamma   90.00
#
_symmetry.space_group_name_H-M   'P 1'
#
loop_
_entity.id
_entity.type
_entity.pdbx_description
1 polymer ?
#
loop_
_entity_poly.entity_id
_entity_poly.type
_entity_poly.pdbx_seq_one_letter_code
_entity_poly.pdbx_strand_id
1 'polypeptide(L)'
;MKSHFKGAAMTIPNRHGQPWSPDEVAYLREAVNTTRYQDIADHLGRTLTAVRVKAFSEDVNPSTIGERNRNSKHSDHDVELCRALYAEGLTPSVIAEKMEIPKGTVCAIVHHRIRQFPTPGGSFQQ
;
A
#
# COMPACT_ATOMS: atom_id res chain seq x y z
N MET A 1 4.22 -3.95 -27.75
CA MET A 1 3.80 -2.53 -27.75
C MET A 1 4.56 -1.81 -26.64
N LYS A 2 5.29 -0.75 -26.99
CA LYS A 2 6.27 -0.09 -26.12
C LYS A 2 5.63 1.20 -25.62
N SER A 3 5.07 1.18 -24.41
CA SER A 3 4.47 2.36 -23.80
C SER A 3 5.60 3.28 -23.34
N HIS A 4 5.81 4.35 -24.09
CA HIS A 4 6.66 5.47 -23.72
C HIS A 4 5.97 6.25 -22.59
N PHE A 5 6.46 6.12 -21.35
CA PHE A 5 6.23 7.12 -20.31
C PHE A 5 7.52 7.93 -20.16
N LYS A 6 7.56 9.08 -20.84
CA LYS A 6 8.57 10.13 -20.68
C LYS A 6 8.07 11.10 -19.61
N GLY A 7 8.46 10.88 -18.36
CA GLY A 7 8.47 11.89 -17.31
C GLY A 7 9.93 12.13 -16.93
N ALA A 8 10.36 13.39 -16.83
CA ALA A 8 11.76 13.76 -16.64
C ALA A 8 12.37 13.08 -15.40
N ALA A 9 13.15 12.01 -15.62
CA ALA A 9 13.96 11.41 -14.57
C ALA A 9 15.05 12.42 -14.19
N MET A 10 14.98 12.94 -12.96
CA MET A 10 16.07 13.69 -12.33
C MET A 10 17.23 12.72 -12.08
N THR A 11 17.97 12.35 -13.13
CA THR A 11 19.15 11.47 -13.03
C THR A 11 20.29 12.22 -12.34
N ILE A 12 20.39 12.08 -11.03
CA ILE A 12 21.56 12.46 -10.23
C ILE A 12 22.20 11.15 -9.74
N PRO A 13 23.52 10.94 -9.88
CA PRO A 13 24.16 9.69 -9.50
C PRO A 13 23.95 9.39 -8.02
N ASN A 14 23.81 8.09 -7.71
CA ASN A 14 23.76 7.50 -6.39
C ASN A 14 24.90 8.05 -5.50
N ARG A 15 24.63 9.11 -4.73
CA ARG A 15 25.57 9.71 -3.78
C ARG A 15 25.13 9.32 -2.38
N HIS A 16 25.83 8.33 -1.82
CA HIS A 16 25.73 8.00 -0.40
C HIS A 16 25.82 9.31 0.44
N GLY A 17 24.81 9.57 1.28
CA GLY A 17 24.82 10.69 2.23
C GLY A 17 24.14 11.99 1.80
N GLN A 18 23.41 12.05 0.67
CA GLN A 18 22.63 13.24 0.32
C GLN A 18 21.46 13.47 1.31
N PRO A 19 21.32 14.68 1.89
CA PRO A 19 20.20 15.02 2.76
C PRO A 19 18.87 14.95 2.00
N TRP A 20 17.79 14.67 2.72
CA TRP A 20 16.44 14.64 2.13
C TRP A 20 15.90 16.06 2.05
N SER A 21 15.50 16.49 0.85
CA SER A 21 14.76 17.73 0.68
C SER A 21 13.32 17.59 1.20
N PRO A 22 12.69 18.69 1.65
CA PRO A 22 11.29 18.67 2.07
C PRO A 22 10.34 18.14 1.00
N ASP A 23 10.62 18.45 -0.27
CA ASP A 23 9.82 18.01 -1.43
C ASP A 23 9.91 16.49 -1.63
N GLU A 24 11.12 15.91 -1.51
CA GLU A 24 11.30 14.45 -1.55
C GLU A 24 10.56 13.74 -0.41
N VAL A 25 10.53 14.34 0.78
CA VAL A 25 9.81 13.78 1.93
C VAL A 25 8.30 13.88 1.73
N ALA A 26 7.81 15.00 1.22
CA ALA A 26 6.39 15.17 0.88
C ALA A 26 5.95 14.13 -0.16
N TYR A 27 6.72 13.98 -1.24
CA TYR A 27 6.48 12.95 -2.24
C TYR A 27 6.52 11.54 -1.65
N LEU A 28 7.50 11.24 -0.79
CA LEU A 28 7.59 9.94 -0.12
C LEU A 28 6.32 9.65 0.68
N ARG A 29 5.83 10.61 1.48
CA ARG A 29 4.62 10.44 2.31
C ARG A 29 3.37 10.17 1.50
N GLU A 30 3.23 10.79 0.33
CA GLU A 30 2.10 10.56 -0.57
C GLU A 30 2.24 9.24 -1.35
N ALA A 31 3.45 8.98 -1.86
CA ALA A 31 3.72 7.86 -2.74
C ALA A 31 3.78 6.51 -1.99
N VAL A 32 4.18 6.46 -0.72
CA VAL A 32 4.23 5.19 0.07
C VAL A 32 2.89 4.49 0.17
N ASN A 33 1.78 5.23 0.06
CA ASN A 33 0.42 4.71 0.15
C ASN A 33 -0.14 4.25 -1.21
N THR A 34 0.55 4.53 -2.32
CA THR A 34 0.04 4.25 -3.68
C THR A 34 1.00 3.43 -4.52
N THR A 35 2.30 3.59 -4.28
CA THR A 35 3.36 3.19 -5.20
C THR A 35 4.34 2.24 -4.51
N ARG A 36 4.97 1.33 -5.26
CA ARG A 36 5.98 0.42 -4.70
C ARG A 36 7.24 1.21 -4.40
N TYR A 37 7.96 0.80 -3.35
CA TYR A 37 9.22 1.45 -3.00
C TYR A 37 10.28 1.41 -4.11
N GLN A 38 10.23 0.42 -5.00
CA GLN A 38 11.13 0.36 -6.14
C GLN A 38 10.85 1.53 -7.09
N ASP A 39 9.59 1.75 -7.46
CA ASP A 39 9.19 2.85 -8.34
C ASP A 39 9.41 4.22 -7.66
N ILE A 40 9.22 4.33 -6.34
CA ILE A 40 9.56 5.54 -5.56
C ILE A 40 11.07 5.79 -5.60
N ALA A 41 11.87 4.75 -5.41
CA ALA A 41 13.33 4.83 -5.46
C ALA A 41 13.81 5.26 -6.86
N ASP A 42 13.21 4.68 -7.91
CA ASP A 42 13.49 5.02 -9.30
C ASP A 42 13.07 6.47 -9.62
N HIS A 43 11.92 6.93 -9.10
CA HIS A 43 11.46 8.31 -9.26
C HIS A 43 12.35 9.34 -8.54
N LEU A 44 12.77 9.02 -7.31
CA LEU A 44 13.62 9.88 -6.49
C LEU A 44 15.13 9.76 -6.84
N GLY A 45 15.53 8.81 -7.69
CA GLY A 45 16.93 8.51 -7.96
C GLY A 45 17.71 8.03 -6.73
N ARG A 46 17.01 7.49 -5.72
CA ARG A 46 17.60 6.98 -4.47
C ARG A 46 17.64 5.46 -4.46
N THR A 47 18.43 4.86 -3.58
CA THR A 47 18.41 3.41 -3.39
C THR A 47 17.15 2.98 -2.64
N LEU A 48 16.65 1.77 -2.95
CA LEU A 48 15.53 1.15 -2.23
C LEU A 48 15.74 1.17 -0.70
N THR A 49 16.96 0.90 -0.26
CA THR A 49 17.33 0.91 1.17
C THR A 49 17.20 2.29 1.78
N ALA A 50 17.65 3.35 1.09
CA ALA A 50 17.52 4.72 1.59
C ALA A 50 16.05 5.13 1.74
N VAL A 51 15.21 4.77 0.76
CA VAL A 51 13.76 5.01 0.80
C VAL A 51 13.11 4.30 1.98
N ARG A 52 13.44 3.02 2.21
CA ARG A 52 12.94 2.25 3.36
C ARG A 52 13.33 2.86 4.71
N VAL A 53 14.60 3.24 4.87
CA VAL A 53 15.10 3.86 6.10
C VAL A 53 14.40 5.20 6.35
N LYS A 54 14.23 6.01 5.31
CA LYS A 54 13.54 7.30 5.46
C LYS A 54 12.07 7.12 5.79
N ALA A 55 11.37 6.23 5.09
CA ALA A 55 9.97 5.96 5.37
C ALA A 55 9.76 5.41 6.79
N PHE A 56 10.69 4.60 7.31
CA PHE A 56 10.69 4.19 8.71
C PHE A 56 10.87 5.39 9.66
N SER A 57 11.81 6.29 9.37
CA SER A 57 12.02 7.50 10.21
C SER A 57 10.86 8.50 10.16
N GLU A 58 10.10 8.50 9.07
CA GLU A 58 8.93 9.34 8.85
C GLU A 58 7.61 8.66 9.29
N ASP A 59 7.70 7.46 9.88
CA ASP A 59 6.57 6.61 10.33
C ASP A 59 5.55 6.26 9.22
N VAL A 60 5.99 6.25 7.96
CA VAL A 60 5.15 5.96 6.78
C VAL A 60 5.49 4.62 6.14
N ASN A 61 5.86 3.63 6.95
CA ASN A 61 6.34 2.34 6.47
C ASN A 61 5.18 1.43 5.98
N PRO A 62 5.05 1.13 4.67
CA PRO A 62 4.01 0.31 4.10
C PRO A 62 4.15 -1.18 4.42
N SER A 63 5.23 -1.62 5.09
CA SER A 63 5.29 -2.98 5.65
C SER A 63 4.30 -3.17 6.80
N THR A 64 3.58 -2.14 7.24
CA THR A 64 2.46 -2.23 8.19
C THR A 64 1.10 -2.13 7.49
N ILE A 65 1.07 -1.84 6.18
CA ILE A 65 -0.14 -1.60 5.39
C ILE A 65 -0.58 -2.90 4.70
N GLY A 66 -1.90 -3.11 4.64
CA GLY A 66 -2.53 -4.20 3.89
C GLY A 66 -1.96 -5.58 4.21
N GLU A 67 -1.88 -6.44 3.19
CA GLU A 67 -1.30 -7.78 3.26
C GLU A 67 0.22 -7.81 3.48
N ARG A 68 0.94 -6.71 3.22
CA ARG A 68 2.39 -6.61 3.54
C ARG A 68 2.66 -6.62 5.04
N ASN A 69 1.65 -6.33 5.87
CA ASN A 69 1.77 -6.42 7.31
C ASN A 69 2.04 -7.87 7.75
N ARG A 70 3.11 -8.09 8.52
CA ARG A 70 3.42 -9.43 9.08
C ARG A 70 2.31 -10.03 9.95
N ASN A 71 1.43 -9.19 10.50
CA ASN A 71 0.27 -9.59 11.29
C ASN A 71 -0.99 -9.77 10.42
N SER A 72 -0.85 -9.63 9.09
CA SER A 72 -1.90 -9.91 8.11
C SER A 72 -2.39 -11.33 8.21
N LYS A 73 -3.71 -11.51 8.33
CA LYS A 73 -4.36 -12.83 8.29
C LYS A 73 -5.15 -13.08 7.02
N HIS A 74 -5.53 -12.03 6.31
CA HIS A 74 -6.38 -12.11 5.12
C HIS A 74 -5.70 -11.33 3.99
N SER A 75 -5.86 -11.80 2.75
CA SER A 75 -5.33 -11.10 1.58
C SER A 75 -6.07 -9.77 1.38
N ASP A 76 -5.47 -8.83 0.66
CA ASP A 76 -6.21 -7.60 0.33
C ASP A 76 -7.39 -7.89 -0.60
N HIS A 77 -7.30 -8.95 -1.40
CA HIS A 77 -8.41 -9.42 -2.22
C HIS A 77 -9.63 -9.81 -1.38
N ASP A 78 -9.45 -10.64 -0.35
CA ASP A 78 -10.56 -11.09 0.51
C ASP A 78 -11.17 -9.93 1.29
N VAL A 79 -10.34 -8.98 1.73
CA VAL A 79 -10.76 -7.77 2.45
C VAL A 79 -11.65 -6.90 1.55
N GLU A 80 -11.23 -6.65 0.31
CA GLU A 80 -12.01 -5.86 -0.64
C GLU A 80 -13.26 -6.61 -1.12
N LEU A 81 -13.21 -7.92 -1.29
CA LEU A 81 -14.39 -8.73 -1.60
C LEU A 81 -15.43 -8.67 -0.47
N CYS A 82 -15.01 -8.74 0.79
CA CYS A 82 -15.92 -8.54 1.93
C CYS A 82 -16.64 -7.17 1.88
N ARG A 83 -15.92 -6.12 1.48
CA ARG A 83 -16.47 -4.76 1.35
C ARG A 83 -17.45 -4.66 0.19
N ALA A 84 -17.11 -5.26 -0.96
CA ALA A 84 -17.98 -5.30 -2.13
C ALA A 84 -19.30 -6.03 -1.82
N LEU A 85 -19.23 -7.21 -1.21
CA LEU A 85 -20.42 -7.97 -0.82
C LEU A 85 -21.30 -7.21 0.18
N TYR A 86 -20.70 -6.47 1.12
CA TYR A 86 -21.45 -5.64 2.04
C TYR A 86 -22.13 -4.45 1.34
N ALA A 87 -21.44 -3.83 0.38
CA ALA A 87 -22.00 -2.75 -0.44
C ALA A 87 -23.16 -3.23 -1.33
N GLU A 88 -23.14 -4.49 -1.77
CA GLU A 88 -24.26 -5.15 -2.46
C GLU A 88 -25.45 -5.47 -1.52
N GLY A 89 -25.29 -5.25 -0.21
CA GLY A 89 -26.35 -5.42 0.78
C GLY A 89 -26.34 -6.77 1.50
N LEU A 90 -25.30 -7.60 1.34
CA LEU A 90 -25.18 -8.83 2.12
C LEU A 90 -24.84 -8.50 3.57
N THR A 91 -25.43 -9.26 4.49
CA THR A 91 -25.18 -9.07 5.92
C THR A 91 -23.82 -9.67 6.32
N PRO A 92 -23.14 -9.13 7.35
CA PRO A 92 -21.85 -9.68 7.81
C PRO A 92 -21.89 -11.16 8.20
N SER A 93 -23.05 -11.69 8.61
CA SER A 93 -23.20 -13.13 8.90
C SER A 93 -23.12 -13.97 7.63
N VAL A 94 -23.80 -13.56 6.56
CA VAL A 94 -23.78 -14.27 5.28
C VAL A 94 -22.39 -14.18 4.64
N ILE A 95 -21.74 -13.02 4.74
CA ILE A 95 -20.37 -12.83 4.26
C ILE A 95 -19.40 -13.72 5.04
N ALA A 96 -19.53 -13.81 6.36
CA ALA A 96 -18.70 -14.68 7.20
C ALA A 96 -18.79 -16.16 6.78
N GLU A 97 -20.00 -16.66 6.50
CA GLU A 97 -20.22 -18.01 6.00
C GLU A 97 -19.61 -18.21 4.61
N LYS A 98 -19.82 -17.28 3.68
CA LYS A 98 -19.34 -17.37 2.30
C LYS A 98 -17.81 -17.28 2.18
N MET A 99 -17.20 -16.43 2.99
CA MET A 99 -15.77 -16.16 2.97
C MET A 99 -14.98 -17.07 3.92
N GLU A 100 -15.65 -17.87 4.75
CA GLU A 100 -15.04 -18.66 5.82
C GLU A 100 -14.21 -17.80 6.80
N ILE A 101 -14.62 -16.54 6.99
CA ILE A 101 -13.96 -15.57 7.87
C ILE A 101 -14.83 -15.39 9.13
N PRO A 102 -14.26 -15.34 10.34
CA PRO A 102 -15.03 -15.08 11.55
C PRO A 102 -15.85 -13.80 11.45
N LYS A 103 -17.14 -13.85 11.82
CA LYS A 103 -18.07 -12.70 11.78
C LYS A 103 -17.51 -11.42 12.41
N GLY A 104 -16.80 -11.55 13.54
CA GLY A 104 -16.16 -10.41 14.19
C GLY A 104 -15.10 -9.73 13.31
N THR A 105 -14.32 -10.53 12.57
CA THR A 105 -13.34 -10.04 11.61
C THR A 105 -14.01 -9.38 10.41
N VAL A 106 -15.07 -10.00 9.85
CA VAL A 106 -15.85 -9.40 8.75
C VAL A 106 -16.41 -8.04 9.18
N CYS A 107 -17.00 -7.94 10.37
CA CYS A 107 -17.50 -6.69 10.94
C CYS A 107 -16.40 -5.61 11.03
N ALA A 108 -15.19 -6.00 11.46
CA ALA A 108 -14.06 -5.08 11.51
C ALA A 108 -13.59 -4.63 10.11
N ILE A 109 -13.64 -5.51 9.11
CA ILE A 109 -13.28 -5.22 7.72
C ILE A 109 -14.26 -4.23 7.09
N VAL A 110 -15.57 -4.53 7.14
CA VAL A 110 -16.62 -3.75 6.46
C VAL A 110 -16.82 -2.36 7.08
N HIS A 111 -16.58 -2.21 8.39
CA HIS A 111 -16.64 -0.93 9.07
C HIS A 111 -15.30 -0.20 9.13
N HIS A 112 -14.30 -0.63 8.34
CA HIS A 112 -12.97 -0.02 8.28
C HIS A 112 -12.28 0.15 9.64
N ARG A 113 -12.63 -0.70 10.62
CA ARG A 113 -11.98 -0.74 11.95
C ARG A 113 -10.58 -1.32 11.86
N ILE A 114 -10.36 -2.20 10.88
CA ILE A 114 -9.05 -2.71 10.49
C ILE A 114 -8.80 -2.36 9.03
N ARG A 115 -7.53 -2.07 8.70
CA ARG A 115 -7.03 -1.82 7.33
C ARG A 115 -7.83 -0.81 6.53
N GLN A 116 -7.56 0.47 6.72
CA GLN A 116 -8.20 1.51 5.91
C GLN A 116 -7.78 1.47 4.43
N PHE A 117 -6.54 1.07 4.15
CA PHE A 117 -5.98 1.07 2.79
C PHE A 117 -5.48 -0.34 2.39
N PRO A 118 -5.76 -0.79 1.16
CA PRO A 118 -5.18 -2.01 0.62
C PRO A 118 -3.68 -1.81 0.35
N THR A 119 -2.95 -2.91 0.13
CA THR A 119 -1.53 -2.84 -0.23
C THR A 119 -1.36 -2.07 -1.54
N PRO A 120 -0.53 -1.02 -1.55
CA PRO A 120 -0.30 -0.24 -2.74
C PRO A 120 0.40 -1.05 -3.83
N GLY A 121 -0.19 -1.08 -5.04
CA GLY A 121 0.29 -1.87 -6.17
C GLY A 121 0.08 -3.39 -6.02
N GLY A 122 -0.84 -3.79 -5.15
CA GLY A 122 -1.41 -5.14 -5.10
C GLY A 122 -2.34 -5.39 -6.29
N SER A 123 -2.48 -6.66 -6.69
CA SER A 123 -3.32 -7.08 -7.81
C SER A 123 -4.81 -7.06 -7.41
N PHE A 124 -5.39 -5.88 -7.36
CA PHE A 124 -6.84 -5.71 -7.41
C PHE A 124 -7.18 -4.89 -8.65
N GLN A 125 -7.17 -5.55 -9.81
CA GLN A 125 -7.79 -5.03 -11.02
C GLN A 125 -9.27 -5.41 -10.94
N GLN A 126 -10.15 -4.40 -10.90
CA GLN A 126 -11.58 -4.59 -11.15
C GLN A 126 -11.81 -5.03 -12.60
#